data_AF-A0A257CLW5-F1
#
_entry.id   AF-A0A257CLW5-F1
#
_cell.length_a   1.000
_cell.length_b   1.000
_cell.length_c   1.000
_cell.angle_alpha   90.00
_cell.angle_beta   90.00
_cell.angle_gamma   90.00
#
_symmetry.space_group_name_H-M   'P 1'
#
loop_
_entity.id
_entity.type
_entity.pdbx_description
1 polymer ?
#
loop_
_entity_poly.entity_id
_entity_poly.type
_entity_poly.pdbx_seq_one_letter_code
_entity_poly.pdbx_strand_id
1 'polypeptide(L)'
;MTETSSPSPDASPPSAPTSQLTPIEARVLGTLMEKARTVPDSYPLSLNALILGCNQKTTRDPIMELSEADVAQALNALQERNLVHQSSGGRTGRYTHNFQRCIGVPEQSAVLLGLLMLRGPQTAAELRLNTERWYKFADISSVEGFLEELQDRSAEKGGALTVKLPRAPGAREQRWAHLLCGPVDTSFSAGVAGAQGSTTAERLAALELEVTTLRATVQFLCAELGLSPSSQQ
;
A
#
# COMPACT_ATOMS: atom_id res chain seq x y z
N MET A 1 -30.11 40.70 -27.30
CA MET A 1 -30.03 39.27 -26.99
C MET A 1 -28.63 38.80 -27.37
N THR A 2 -27.72 38.84 -26.41
CA THR A 2 -26.35 38.32 -26.52
C THR A 2 -25.99 37.83 -25.14
N GLU A 3 -26.23 36.55 -24.88
CA GLU A 3 -25.82 35.88 -23.65
C GLU A 3 -24.34 35.50 -23.75
N THR A 4 -23.56 36.03 -22.81
CA THR A 4 -22.16 35.68 -22.59
C THR A 4 -22.12 34.53 -21.59
N SER A 5 -21.94 33.29 -22.04
CA SER A 5 -21.70 32.15 -21.15
C SER A 5 -20.22 32.07 -20.79
N SER A 6 -19.89 32.37 -19.53
CA SER A 6 -18.63 31.98 -18.90
C SER A 6 -18.70 30.52 -18.46
N PRO A 7 -17.67 29.68 -18.68
CA PRO A 7 -17.58 28.38 -18.01
C PRO A 7 -16.84 28.51 -16.67
N SER A 8 -17.48 28.03 -15.60
CA SER A 8 -16.89 27.88 -14.27
C SER A 8 -15.81 26.78 -14.27
N PRO A 9 -14.63 26.97 -13.65
CA PRO A 9 -13.66 25.91 -13.42
C PRO A 9 -13.83 25.39 -11.99
N ASP A 10 -14.79 24.50 -11.77
CA ASP A 10 -14.85 23.73 -10.53
C ASP A 10 -14.87 22.24 -10.86
N ALA A 11 -13.75 21.79 -11.42
CA ALA A 11 -13.47 20.36 -11.56
C ALA A 11 -12.97 19.86 -10.20
N SER A 12 -13.91 19.57 -9.30
CA SER A 12 -13.67 18.67 -8.18
C SER A 12 -13.03 17.38 -8.70
N PRO A 13 -11.94 16.86 -8.09
CA PRO A 13 -11.38 15.59 -8.51
C PRO A 13 -12.43 14.49 -8.33
N PRO A 14 -12.49 13.49 -9.23
CA PRO A 14 -13.46 12.41 -9.13
C PRO A 14 -13.26 11.67 -7.80
N SER A 15 -14.31 11.68 -6.97
CA SER A 15 -14.45 10.81 -5.80
C SER A 15 -14.32 9.35 -6.24
N ALA A 16 -13.19 8.73 -5.95
CA ALA A 16 -13.10 7.28 -5.84
C ALA A 16 -12.92 6.95 -4.36
N PRO A 17 -13.71 5.99 -3.85
CA PRO A 17 -13.00 4.83 -3.38
C PRO A 17 -13.76 3.53 -3.67
N THR A 18 -13.10 2.64 -4.39
CA THR A 18 -12.97 1.27 -3.88
C THR A 18 -12.39 1.41 -2.48
N SER A 19 -13.12 1.03 -1.42
CA SER A 19 -12.71 1.24 -0.02
C SER A 19 -11.22 0.96 0.18
N GLN A 20 -10.45 2.02 0.46
CA GLN A 20 -9.00 1.97 0.58
C GLN A 20 -8.59 0.92 1.64
N LEU A 21 -7.59 0.11 1.32
CA LEU A 21 -7.04 -0.87 2.25
C LEU A 21 -6.10 -0.17 3.25
N THR A 22 -6.11 -0.58 4.50
CA THR A 22 -5.03 -0.23 5.43
C THR A 22 -3.74 -0.99 5.06
N PRO A 23 -2.55 -0.54 5.52
CA PRO A 23 -1.31 -1.26 5.29
C PRO A 23 -1.32 -2.70 5.84
N ILE A 24 -1.99 -2.93 6.98
CA ILE A 24 -2.15 -4.24 7.60
C ILE A 24 -3.05 -5.13 6.74
N GLU A 25 -4.16 -4.61 6.24
CA GLU A 25 -5.07 -5.33 5.35
C GLU A 25 -4.37 -5.72 4.03
N ALA A 26 -3.62 -4.79 3.43
CA ALA A 26 -2.83 -5.06 2.24
C ALA A 26 -1.76 -6.14 2.49
N ARG A 27 -1.10 -6.12 3.66
CA ARG A 27 -0.15 -7.16 4.07
C ARG A 27 -0.80 -8.53 4.18
N VAL A 28 -1.95 -8.62 4.85
CA VAL A 28 -2.70 -9.86 5.05
C VAL A 28 -3.18 -10.41 3.70
N LEU A 29 -3.79 -9.56 2.88
CA LEU A 29 -4.30 -9.93 1.56
C LEU A 29 -3.19 -10.35 0.60
N GLY A 30 -2.11 -9.57 0.52
CA GLY A 30 -0.92 -9.89 -0.27
C GLY A 30 -0.29 -11.22 0.16
N THR A 31 -0.25 -11.50 1.46
CA THR A 31 0.29 -12.78 1.98
C THR A 31 -0.58 -13.97 1.54
N LEU A 32 -1.91 -13.84 1.58
CA LEU A 32 -2.80 -14.89 1.05
C LEU A 32 -2.58 -15.11 -0.45
N MET A 33 -2.47 -14.02 -1.23
CA MET A 33 -2.20 -14.07 -2.67
C MET A 33 -0.86 -14.74 -3.01
N GLU A 34 0.17 -14.49 -2.19
CA GLU A 34 1.49 -15.12 -2.32
C GLU A 34 1.41 -16.62 -2.05
N LYS A 35 0.83 -17.00 -0.90
CA LYS A 35 0.84 -18.39 -0.45
C LYS A 35 -0.06 -19.28 -1.29
N ALA A 36 -1.15 -18.75 -1.86
CA ALA A 36 -1.98 -19.45 -2.82
C ALA A 36 -1.19 -19.99 -4.03
N ARG A 37 -0.08 -19.31 -4.41
CA ARG A 37 0.75 -19.67 -5.57
C ARG A 37 2.03 -20.40 -5.20
N THR A 38 2.67 -19.96 -4.12
CA THR A 38 4.02 -20.43 -3.78
C THR A 38 4.03 -21.67 -2.90
N VAL A 39 2.93 -21.95 -2.19
CA VAL A 39 2.76 -23.12 -1.31
C VAL A 39 1.31 -23.62 -1.35
N PRO A 40 0.85 -24.14 -2.52
CA PRO A 40 -0.54 -24.58 -2.70
C PRO A 40 -0.95 -25.69 -1.71
N ASP A 41 -0.03 -26.56 -1.31
CA ASP A 41 -0.30 -27.66 -0.35
C ASP A 41 -0.69 -27.15 1.05
N SER A 42 -0.27 -25.94 1.40
CA SER A 42 -0.60 -25.31 2.69
C SER A 42 -1.80 -24.37 2.61
N TYR A 43 -2.31 -24.10 1.41
CA TYR A 43 -3.44 -23.20 1.17
C TYR A 43 -4.75 -24.00 1.09
N PRO A 44 -5.87 -23.55 1.72
CA PRO A 44 -6.06 -22.28 2.44
C PRO A 44 -5.33 -22.21 3.79
N LEU A 45 -4.95 -20.99 4.19
CA LEU A 45 -4.12 -20.76 5.39
C LEU A 45 -4.95 -20.71 6.68
N SER A 46 -4.41 -21.25 7.77
CA SER A 46 -4.89 -20.94 9.12
C SER A 46 -4.43 -19.55 9.57
N LEU A 47 -5.03 -19.01 10.64
CA LEU A 47 -4.61 -17.73 11.24
C LEU A 47 -3.11 -17.71 11.59
N ASN A 48 -2.61 -18.76 12.24
CA ASN A 48 -1.20 -18.87 12.62
C ASN A 48 -0.25 -18.86 11.42
N ALA A 49 -0.61 -19.58 10.36
CA ALA A 49 0.19 -19.60 9.13
C ALA A 49 0.20 -18.21 8.46
N LEU A 50 -0.92 -17.49 8.52
CA LEU A 50 -1.03 -16.15 7.98
C LEU A 50 -0.21 -15.13 8.77
N ILE A 51 -0.23 -15.17 10.11
CA ILE A 51 0.61 -14.33 10.97
C ILE A 51 2.09 -14.53 10.65
N LEU A 52 2.55 -15.79 10.58
CA LEU A 52 3.93 -16.13 10.21
C LEU A 52 4.29 -15.59 8.83
N GLY A 53 3.35 -15.65 7.87
CA GLY A 53 3.50 -15.10 6.54
C GLY A 53 3.56 -13.56 6.51
N CYS A 54 2.80 -12.87 7.34
CA CYS A 54 2.79 -11.40 7.38
C CYS A 54 4.08 -10.83 7.96
N ASN A 55 4.67 -11.54 8.92
CA ASN A 55 5.86 -11.15 9.69
C ASN A 55 7.17 -11.73 9.12
N GLN A 56 7.18 -12.21 7.87
CA GLN A 56 8.40 -12.71 7.24
C GLN A 56 9.45 -11.58 7.09
N LYS A 57 10.72 -11.92 7.32
CA LYS A 57 11.85 -10.98 7.17
C LYS A 57 12.32 -10.81 5.73
N THR A 58 11.81 -11.65 4.82
CA THR A 58 12.13 -11.63 3.39
C THR A 58 10.88 -11.33 2.59
N THR A 59 11.04 -10.66 1.44
CA THR A 59 9.91 -10.33 0.55
C THR A 59 8.83 -9.48 1.24
N ARG A 60 9.21 -8.75 2.29
CA ARG A 60 8.36 -7.78 3.00
C ARG A 60 9.09 -6.46 3.08
N ASP A 61 8.43 -5.41 2.64
CA ASP A 61 8.88 -4.02 2.80
C ASP A 61 7.64 -3.14 3.03
N PRO A 62 7.47 -2.54 4.22
CA PRO A 62 8.34 -2.64 5.40
C PRO A 62 8.21 -4.01 6.11
N ILE A 63 9.22 -4.42 6.87
CA ILE A 63 9.07 -5.54 7.81
C ILE A 63 8.07 -5.12 8.90
N MET A 64 7.13 -6.00 9.24
CA MET A 64 6.11 -5.77 10.27
C MET A 64 6.17 -6.86 11.33
N GLU A 65 5.70 -6.53 12.53
CA GLU A 65 5.48 -7.45 13.64
C GLU A 65 4.01 -7.37 14.07
N LEU A 66 3.14 -7.99 13.27
CA LEU A 66 1.70 -7.98 13.54
C LEU A 66 1.34 -9.00 14.62
N SER A 67 0.48 -8.60 15.55
CA SER A 67 -0.11 -9.49 16.54
C SER A 67 -1.24 -10.33 15.95
N GLU A 68 -1.68 -11.36 16.67
CA GLU A 68 -2.86 -12.13 16.29
C GLU A 68 -4.12 -11.26 16.18
N ALA A 69 -4.27 -10.29 17.08
CA ALA A 69 -5.40 -9.36 17.09
C ALA A 69 -5.41 -8.48 15.83
N ASP A 70 -4.26 -7.96 15.41
CA ASP A 70 -4.14 -7.12 14.21
C ASP A 70 -4.56 -7.90 12.95
N VAL A 71 -4.07 -9.13 12.82
CA VAL A 71 -4.37 -9.98 11.66
C VAL A 71 -5.83 -10.42 11.68
N ALA A 72 -6.39 -10.76 12.84
CA ALA A 72 -7.80 -11.12 12.98
C ALA A 72 -8.73 -9.94 12.64
N GLN A 73 -8.41 -8.73 13.10
CA GLN A 73 -9.17 -7.52 12.77
C GLN A 73 -9.13 -7.24 11.27
N ALA A 74 -7.95 -7.31 10.65
CA ALA A 74 -7.80 -7.14 9.21
C ALA A 74 -8.57 -8.20 8.41
N LEU A 75 -8.55 -9.47 8.85
CA LEU A 75 -9.34 -10.54 8.23
C LEU A 75 -10.84 -10.27 8.28
N ASN A 76 -11.36 -9.78 9.40
CA ASN A 76 -12.78 -9.43 9.53
C ASN A 76 -13.16 -8.32 8.54
N ALA A 77 -12.38 -7.23 8.51
CA ALA A 77 -12.62 -6.12 7.58
C ALA A 77 -12.48 -6.54 6.10
N LEU A 78 -11.59 -7.48 5.77
CA LEU A 78 -11.43 -8.02 4.42
C LEU A 78 -12.59 -8.95 4.03
N GLN A 79 -13.15 -9.70 4.98
CA GLN A 79 -14.33 -10.55 4.76
C GLN A 79 -15.59 -9.73 4.50
N GLU A 80 -15.80 -8.63 5.24
CA GLU A 80 -16.90 -7.68 5.00
C GLU A 80 -16.89 -7.12 3.56
N ARG A 81 -15.69 -6.97 2.98
CA ARG A 81 -15.48 -6.53 1.59
C ARG A 81 -15.45 -7.66 0.57
N ASN A 82 -15.70 -8.91 0.96
CA ASN A 82 -15.62 -10.10 0.10
C ASN A 82 -14.23 -10.32 -0.55
N LEU A 83 -13.17 -9.73 0.01
CA LEU A 83 -11.78 -9.90 -0.45
C LEU A 83 -11.14 -11.17 0.10
N VAL A 84 -11.64 -11.65 1.23
CA VAL A 84 -11.23 -12.91 1.87
C VAL A 84 -12.46 -13.73 2.19
N HIS A 85 -12.38 -15.05 2.04
CA HIS A 85 -13.40 -16.00 2.46
C HIS A 85 -12.85 -16.95 3.52
N GLN A 86 -13.65 -17.22 4.54
CA GLN A 86 -13.35 -18.24 5.53
C GLN A 86 -14.12 -19.53 5.21
N SER A 87 -13.40 -20.65 5.08
CA SER A 87 -14.04 -21.96 4.96
C SER A 87 -14.40 -22.50 6.35
N SER A 88 -15.63 -22.98 6.52
CA SER A 88 -16.20 -23.45 7.79
C SER A 88 -16.18 -24.98 7.99
N GLY A 89 -15.43 -25.72 7.17
CA GLY A 89 -15.46 -27.19 7.13
C GLY A 89 -14.65 -27.94 8.21
N GLY A 90 -13.96 -27.25 9.12
CA GLY A 90 -13.07 -27.90 10.10
C GLY A 90 -12.93 -27.15 11.43
N ARG A 91 -12.26 -27.78 12.40
CA ARG A 91 -12.03 -27.23 13.75
C ARG A 91 -11.27 -25.89 13.77
N THR A 92 -10.49 -25.60 12.73
CA THR A 92 -9.73 -24.36 12.61
C THR A 92 -10.16 -23.64 11.33
N GLY A 93 -10.55 -22.37 11.47
CA GLY A 93 -10.86 -21.50 10.34
C GLY A 93 -9.69 -21.41 9.36
N ARG A 94 -9.99 -21.55 8.07
CA ARG A 94 -9.02 -21.41 6.98
C ARG A 94 -9.47 -20.34 6.01
N TYR A 95 -8.52 -19.55 5.51
CA TYR A 95 -8.79 -18.34 4.75
C TYR A 95 -8.27 -18.44 3.32
N THR A 96 -9.09 -17.98 2.38
CA THR A 96 -8.73 -17.80 0.96
C THR A 96 -8.91 -16.35 0.53
N HIS A 97 -8.12 -15.88 -0.43
CA HIS A 97 -8.35 -14.59 -1.08
C HIS A 97 -9.33 -14.71 -2.26
N ASN A 98 -10.01 -13.62 -2.57
CA ASN A 98 -10.91 -13.45 -3.71
C ASN A 98 -10.55 -12.19 -4.53
N PHE A 99 -9.28 -11.79 -4.45
CA PHE A 99 -8.78 -10.52 -5.00
C PHE A 99 -9.14 -10.28 -6.48
N GLN A 100 -8.83 -11.22 -7.39
CA GLN A 100 -9.03 -11.00 -8.83
C GLN A 100 -10.50 -10.71 -9.17
N ARG A 101 -11.42 -11.45 -8.56
CA ARG A 101 -12.86 -11.30 -8.80
C ARG A 101 -13.41 -10.03 -8.17
N CYS A 102 -12.95 -9.70 -6.97
CA CYS A 102 -13.41 -8.51 -6.26
C CYS A 102 -12.92 -7.22 -6.92
N ILE A 103 -11.65 -7.17 -7.33
CA ILE A 103 -11.05 -6.00 -7.98
C ILE A 103 -11.34 -5.97 -9.50
N GLY A 104 -11.71 -7.09 -10.10
CA GLY A 104 -12.01 -7.17 -11.54
C GLY A 104 -10.78 -6.95 -12.40
N VAL A 105 -9.70 -7.68 -12.11
CA VAL A 105 -8.43 -7.63 -12.84
C VAL A 105 -7.98 -9.03 -13.24
N PRO A 106 -7.26 -9.17 -14.37
CA PRO A 106 -6.71 -10.46 -14.77
C PRO A 106 -5.63 -10.93 -13.80
N GLU A 107 -5.24 -12.21 -13.92
CA GLU A 107 -4.27 -12.83 -13.01
C GLU A 107 -2.92 -12.10 -13.00
N GLN A 108 -2.44 -11.70 -14.17
CA GLN A 108 -1.16 -11.01 -14.35
C GLN A 108 -1.12 -9.70 -13.55
N SER A 109 -2.15 -8.87 -13.72
CA SER A 109 -2.32 -7.63 -12.96
C SER A 109 -2.44 -7.88 -11.46
N ALA A 110 -3.16 -8.92 -11.05
CA ALA A 110 -3.30 -9.27 -9.63
C ALA A 110 -1.97 -9.68 -9.00
N VAL A 111 -1.13 -10.42 -9.71
CA VAL A 111 0.22 -10.81 -9.25
C VAL A 111 1.09 -9.57 -9.03
N LEU A 112 1.07 -8.62 -9.97
CA LEU A 112 1.83 -7.37 -9.85
C LEU A 112 1.35 -6.53 -8.65
N LEU A 113 0.03 -6.36 -8.49
CA LEU A 113 -0.55 -5.65 -7.35
C LEU A 113 -0.20 -6.32 -6.02
N GLY A 114 -0.30 -7.66 -5.96
CA GLY A 114 0.07 -8.44 -4.77
C GLY A 114 1.52 -8.21 -4.36
N LEU A 115 2.44 -8.18 -5.32
CA LEU A 115 3.85 -7.95 -5.05
C LEU A 115 4.13 -6.51 -4.60
N LEU A 116 3.50 -5.53 -5.24
CA LEU A 116 3.59 -4.12 -4.84
C LEU A 116 3.04 -3.90 -3.41
N MET A 117 1.97 -4.58 -3.01
CA MET A 117 1.46 -4.53 -1.63
C MET A 117 2.44 -5.11 -0.60
N LEU A 118 3.22 -6.13 -0.99
CA LEU A 118 4.15 -6.79 -0.07
C LEU A 118 5.51 -6.10 0.03
N ARG A 119 5.95 -5.43 -1.04
CA ARG A 119 7.32 -4.93 -1.18
C ARG A 119 7.41 -3.44 -1.54
N GLY A 120 6.29 -2.74 -1.58
CA GLY A 120 6.24 -1.33 -1.96
C GLY A 120 6.65 -1.07 -3.41
N PRO A 121 7.05 0.18 -3.73
CA PRO A 121 7.34 0.60 -5.09
C PRO A 121 8.54 -0.12 -5.71
N GLN A 122 8.38 -0.65 -6.92
CA GLN A 122 9.41 -1.42 -7.63
C GLN A 122 9.49 -1.06 -9.12
N THR A 123 10.66 -1.23 -9.72
CA THR A 123 10.85 -1.14 -11.18
C THR A 123 10.20 -2.34 -11.88
N ALA A 124 9.92 -2.22 -13.19
CA ALA A 124 9.37 -3.33 -13.96
C ALA A 124 10.33 -4.54 -14.02
N ALA A 125 11.64 -4.29 -14.04
CA ALA A 125 12.66 -5.34 -14.00
C ALA A 125 12.66 -6.11 -12.67
N GLU A 126 12.61 -5.39 -11.53
CA GLU A 126 12.47 -5.99 -10.20
C GLU A 126 11.16 -6.78 -10.08
N LEU A 127 10.04 -6.22 -10.55
CA LEU A 127 8.74 -6.90 -10.54
C LEU A 127 8.81 -8.23 -11.30
N ARG A 128 9.30 -8.22 -12.55
CA ARG A 128 9.45 -9.44 -13.35
C ARG A 128 10.25 -10.52 -12.61
N LEU A 129 11.40 -10.14 -12.04
CA LEU A 129 12.26 -11.06 -11.29
C LEU A 129 11.55 -11.64 -10.06
N ASN A 130 10.88 -10.78 -9.29
CA ASN A 130 10.26 -11.15 -8.03
C ASN A 130 8.93 -11.92 -8.22
N THR A 131 8.26 -11.75 -9.35
CA THR A 131 7.04 -12.49 -9.69
C THR A 131 7.29 -13.86 -10.28
N GLU A 132 8.53 -14.25 -10.62
CA GLU A 132 8.85 -15.50 -11.35
C GLU A 132 8.19 -16.77 -10.75
N ARG A 133 8.07 -16.83 -9.42
CA ARG A 133 7.42 -17.95 -8.70
C ARG A 133 5.88 -17.84 -8.65
N TRP A 134 5.32 -16.67 -8.87
CA TRP A 134 3.88 -16.42 -8.89
C TRP A 134 3.31 -16.56 -10.30
N TYR A 135 3.99 -15.94 -11.28
CA TYR A 135 3.62 -15.92 -12.69
C TYR A 135 4.84 -15.55 -13.54
N LYS A 136 5.05 -16.27 -14.64
CA LYS A 136 6.17 -16.03 -15.56
C LYS A 136 5.78 -15.07 -16.67
N PHE A 137 6.22 -13.82 -16.57
CA PHE A 137 6.07 -12.83 -17.61
C PHE A 137 7.08 -13.06 -18.74
N ALA A 138 6.66 -12.84 -20.00
CA ALA A 138 7.51 -13.04 -21.17
C ALA A 138 8.78 -12.17 -21.10
N ASP A 139 8.59 -10.86 -20.93
CA ASP A 139 9.65 -9.86 -20.89
C ASP A 139 9.25 -8.66 -20.01
N ILE A 140 10.16 -7.69 -19.87
CA ILE A 140 9.92 -6.48 -19.06
C ILE A 140 8.79 -5.63 -19.68
N SER A 141 8.71 -5.55 -21.01
CA SER A 141 7.68 -4.79 -21.72
C SER A 141 6.27 -5.33 -21.44
N SER A 142 6.11 -6.64 -21.26
CA SER A 142 4.84 -7.24 -20.87
C SER A 142 4.41 -6.81 -19.46
N VAL A 143 5.35 -6.69 -18.53
CA VAL A 143 5.08 -6.18 -17.18
C VAL A 143 4.69 -4.70 -17.23
N GLU A 144 5.42 -3.89 -18.00
CA GLU A 144 5.08 -2.46 -18.19
C GLU A 144 3.68 -2.29 -18.80
N GLY A 145 3.34 -3.07 -19.83
CA GLY A 145 2.01 -3.03 -20.45
C GLY A 145 0.88 -3.27 -19.45
N PHE A 146 0.98 -4.30 -18.60
CA PHE A 146 -0.03 -4.54 -17.56
C PHE A 146 -0.07 -3.43 -16.48
N LEU A 147 1.05 -2.78 -16.17
CA LEU A 147 1.09 -1.69 -15.20
C LEU A 147 0.50 -0.40 -15.78
N GLU A 148 0.72 -0.14 -17.07
CA GLU A 148 0.12 0.97 -17.82
C GLU A 148 -1.40 0.78 -17.94
N GLU A 149 -1.86 -0.42 -18.31
CA GLU A 149 -3.30 -0.75 -18.31
C GLU A 149 -3.96 -0.56 -16.93
N LEU A 150 -3.25 -0.88 -15.84
CA LEU A 150 -3.73 -0.67 -14.48
C LEU A 150 -3.76 0.82 -14.08
N GLN A 151 -2.86 1.63 -14.63
CA GLN A 151 -2.82 3.07 -14.41
C GLN A 151 -3.92 3.79 -15.21
N ASP A 152 -4.16 3.36 -16.45
CA ASP A 152 -5.14 3.95 -17.37
C ASP A 152 -6.56 3.37 -17.20
N ARG A 153 -6.75 2.53 -16.18
CA ARG A 153 -8.02 1.87 -15.87
C ARG A 153 -9.12 2.90 -15.58
N SER A 154 -10.25 2.76 -16.30
CA SER A 154 -11.36 3.73 -16.25
C SER A 154 -12.03 3.84 -14.87
N ALA A 155 -12.60 5.02 -14.59
CA ALA A 155 -13.34 5.29 -13.36
C ALA A 155 -14.54 4.34 -13.18
N GLU A 156 -15.23 3.97 -14.27
CA GLU A 156 -16.33 3.00 -14.24
C GLU A 156 -15.91 1.61 -13.74
N LYS A 157 -14.66 1.22 -13.97
CA LYS A 157 -14.11 -0.03 -13.45
C LYS A 157 -13.61 0.12 -12.01
N GLY A 158 -13.59 1.31 -11.43
CA GLY A 158 -13.04 1.60 -10.10
C GLY A 158 -11.69 2.33 -10.13
N GLY A 159 -11.30 2.89 -11.28
CA GLY A 159 -10.16 3.78 -11.43
C GLY A 159 -8.79 3.09 -11.48
N ALA A 160 -7.76 3.94 -11.53
CA ALA A 160 -6.36 3.56 -11.55
C ALA A 160 -5.97 2.78 -10.29
N LEU A 161 -5.22 1.69 -10.49
CA LEU A 161 -4.74 0.83 -9.40
C LEU A 161 -3.23 0.91 -9.20
N THR A 162 -2.52 1.49 -10.16
CA THR A 162 -1.08 1.71 -10.15
C THR A 162 -0.74 3.13 -10.58
N VAL A 163 0.45 3.58 -10.22
CA VAL A 163 1.00 4.86 -10.67
C VAL A 163 2.49 4.71 -10.94
N LYS A 164 2.95 5.24 -12.07
CA LYS A 164 4.37 5.40 -12.39
C LYS A 164 4.94 6.59 -11.62
N LEU A 165 5.88 6.34 -10.72
CA LEU A 165 6.49 7.39 -9.91
C LEU A 165 7.49 8.21 -10.74
N PRO A 166 7.72 9.48 -10.36
CA PRO A 166 8.85 10.26 -10.86
C PRO A 166 10.16 9.50 -10.66
N ARG A 167 11.11 9.66 -11.60
CA ARG A 167 12.44 9.07 -11.46
C ARG A 167 13.11 9.64 -10.22
N ALA A 168 13.63 8.75 -9.36
CA ALA A 168 14.51 9.18 -8.29
C ALA A 168 15.79 9.78 -8.90
N PRO A 169 16.39 10.80 -8.27
CA PRO A 169 17.66 11.37 -8.71
C PRO A 169 18.73 10.27 -8.87
N GLY A 170 19.37 10.21 -10.04
CA GLY A 170 20.38 9.20 -10.36
C GLY A 170 19.84 7.83 -10.79
N ALA A 171 18.53 7.57 -10.65
CA ALA A 171 17.92 6.33 -11.12
C ALA A 171 17.66 6.38 -12.63
N ARG A 172 18.05 5.31 -13.33
CA ARG A 172 17.78 5.15 -14.77
C ARG A 172 16.34 4.76 -15.06
N GLU A 173 15.72 4.03 -14.14
CA GLU A 173 14.40 3.41 -14.30
C GLU A 173 13.38 4.01 -13.31
N GLN A 174 12.12 4.05 -13.73
CA GLN A 174 11.01 4.48 -12.88
C GLN A 174 10.49 3.32 -12.04
N ARG A 175 9.97 3.64 -10.86
CA ARG A 175 9.30 2.68 -9.97
C ARG A 175 7.80 2.84 -10.10
N TRP A 176 7.08 1.74 -9.93
CA TRP A 176 5.63 1.67 -9.93
C TRP A 176 5.15 1.45 -8.51
N ALA A 177 4.07 2.12 -8.12
CA ALA A 177 3.41 1.91 -6.84
C ALA A 177 1.94 1.53 -7.05
N HIS A 178 1.33 0.83 -6.09
CA HIS A 178 -0.10 0.55 -6.10
C HIS A 178 -0.88 1.69 -5.43
N LEU A 179 -2.16 1.85 -5.78
CA LEU A 179 -3.07 2.84 -5.20
C LEU A 179 -4.14 2.23 -4.28
N LEU A 180 -4.07 0.92 -4.01
CA LEU A 180 -5.02 0.19 -3.16
C LEU A 180 -5.08 0.69 -1.71
N CYS A 181 -4.02 1.34 -1.21
CA CYS A 181 -3.97 1.96 0.11
C CYS A 181 -4.18 3.48 0.07
N GLY A 182 -4.70 4.00 -1.04
CA GLY A 182 -4.85 5.43 -1.28
C GLY A 182 -3.74 6.02 -2.15
N PRO A 183 -3.78 7.35 -2.37
CA PRO A 183 -2.79 8.07 -3.16
C PRO A 183 -1.38 7.91 -2.58
N VAL A 184 -0.40 7.70 -3.45
CA VAL A 184 1.01 7.65 -3.06
C VAL A 184 1.60 9.04 -3.17
N ASP A 185 2.15 9.56 -2.08
CA ASP A 185 2.86 10.84 -2.08
C ASP A 185 4.15 10.76 -2.90
N THR A 186 4.05 11.17 -4.16
CA THR A 186 5.16 11.18 -5.11
C THR A 186 6.20 12.27 -4.81
N SER A 187 5.87 13.22 -3.94
CA SER A 187 6.74 14.32 -3.49
C SER A 187 7.95 13.85 -2.68
N PHE A 188 7.82 12.74 -1.93
CA PHE A 188 8.91 12.22 -1.09
C PHE A 188 10.10 11.69 -1.91
N SER A 189 9.85 11.11 -3.09
CA SER A 189 10.92 10.65 -4.00
C SER A 189 11.66 11.80 -4.68
N ALA A 190 11.01 12.94 -4.90
CA ALA A 190 11.65 14.16 -5.42
C ALA A 190 12.43 14.90 -4.31
N GLY A 191 11.96 14.83 -3.07
CA GLY A 191 12.59 15.46 -1.90
C GLY A 191 13.99 14.93 -1.54
N VAL A 192 14.34 13.72 -2.00
CA VAL A 192 15.71 13.17 -1.83
C VAL A 192 16.71 13.82 -2.79
N ALA A 193 16.24 14.40 -3.90
CA ALA A 193 17.09 15.13 -4.86
C ALA A 193 17.50 16.52 -4.32
N GLY A 194 16.60 17.20 -3.60
CA GLY A 194 16.91 18.45 -2.91
C GLY A 194 17.64 18.26 -1.57
N ALA A 195 17.61 17.04 -1.00
CA ALA A 195 18.22 16.73 0.29
C ALA A 195 19.73 16.52 0.27
N GLN A 196 20.36 16.41 -0.91
CA GLN A 196 21.81 16.30 -0.98
C GLN A 196 22.55 17.61 -0.64
N GLY A 197 21.82 18.66 -0.27
CA GLY A 197 22.36 19.88 0.33
C GLY A 197 22.07 20.07 1.83
N SER A 198 21.31 19.17 2.48
CA SER A 198 21.05 19.28 3.92
C SER A 198 21.29 17.93 4.58
N THR A 199 22.38 17.88 5.35
CA THR A 199 22.87 16.66 6.00
C THR A 199 21.77 16.07 6.90
N THR A 200 21.75 14.75 7.09
CA THR A 200 20.86 14.07 8.06
C THR A 200 20.89 14.74 9.44
N ALA A 201 22.03 15.35 9.80
CA ALA A 201 22.21 16.15 11.01
C ALA A 201 21.38 17.45 11.03
N GLU A 202 21.25 18.16 9.92
CA GLU A 202 20.42 19.37 9.83
C GLU A 202 18.93 19.05 9.88
N ARG A 203 18.51 17.95 9.26
CA ARG A 203 17.13 17.45 9.39
C ARG A 203 16.84 17.03 10.82
N LEU A 204 17.76 16.31 11.48
CA LEU A 204 17.62 15.96 12.89
C LEU A 204 17.54 17.21 13.77
N ALA A 205 18.40 18.21 13.55
CA ALA A 205 18.37 19.45 14.30
C ALA A 205 17.07 20.24 14.09
N ALA A 206 16.54 20.29 12.87
CA ALA A 206 15.26 20.92 12.57
C ALA A 206 14.09 20.19 13.26
N LEU A 207 14.10 18.86 13.23
CA LEU A 207 13.08 18.04 13.91
C LEU A 207 13.18 18.18 15.45
N GLU A 208 14.38 18.24 16.01
CA GLU A 208 14.59 18.46 17.46
C GLU A 208 14.08 19.84 17.90
N LEU A 209 14.29 20.86 17.07
CA LEU A 209 13.77 22.21 17.31
C LEU A 209 12.25 22.25 17.22
N GLU A 210 11.66 21.53 16.26
CA GLU A 210 10.21 21.43 16.10
C GLU A 210 9.58 20.68 17.28
N VAL A 211 10.18 19.58 17.73
CA VAL A 211 9.74 18.81 18.90
C VAL A 211 9.83 19.65 20.18
N THR A 212 10.90 20.42 20.38
CA THR A 212 11.01 21.29 21.55
C THR A 212 9.98 22.41 21.53
N THR A 213 9.71 23.00 20.36
CA THR A 213 8.67 24.04 20.18
C THR A 213 7.27 23.49 20.44
N LEU A 214 6.96 22.30 19.91
CA LEU A 214 5.69 21.62 20.15
C LEU A 214 5.51 21.25 21.62
N ARG A 215 6.56 20.73 22.28
CA ARG A 215 6.51 20.41 23.71
C ARG A 215 6.28 21.65 24.57
N ALA A 216 6.91 22.78 24.24
CA ALA A 216 6.68 24.05 24.93
C ALA A 216 5.24 24.54 24.74
N THR A 217 4.71 24.42 23.51
CA THR A 217 3.32 24.79 23.20
C THR A 217 2.32 23.91 23.94
N VAL A 218 2.56 22.60 23.98
CA VAL A 218 1.74 21.65 24.74
C VAL A 218 1.81 21.95 26.23
N GLN A 219 2.98 22.23 26.79
CA GLN A 219 3.11 22.61 28.20
C GLN A 219 2.38 23.91 28.53
N PHE A 220 2.46 24.92 27.66
CA PHE A 220 1.72 26.17 27.81
C PHE A 220 0.19 25.95 27.81
N LEU A 221 -0.31 25.20 26.82
CA LEU A 221 -1.73 24.87 26.71
C LEU A 221 -2.22 24.01 27.90
N CYS A 222 -1.42 23.04 28.33
CA CYS A 222 -1.70 22.22 29.50
C CYS A 222 -1.79 23.09 30.78
N ALA A 223 -0.91 24.08 30.94
CA ALA A 223 -0.94 25.00 32.08
C ALA A 223 -2.16 25.92 32.08
N GLU A 224 -2.56 26.47 30.93
CA GLU A 224 -3.79 27.27 30.82
C GLU A 224 -5.06 26.46 31.11
N LEU A 225 -5.08 25.18 30.71
CA LEU A 225 -6.23 24.30 30.88
C LEU A 225 -6.25 23.56 32.23
N GLY A 226 -5.24 23.77 33.10
CA GLY A 226 -5.13 23.09 34.39
C GLY A 226 -4.89 21.58 34.29
N LEU A 227 -4.35 21.12 33.15
CA LEU A 227 -4.08 19.71 32.86
C LEU A 227 -2.59 19.42 33.11
N SER A 228 -2.27 18.39 33.89
CA SER A 228 -0.90 17.92 34.03
C SER A 228 -0.49 17.11 32.81
N PRO A 229 0.61 17.42 32.09
CA PRO A 229 1.09 16.57 31.02
C PRO A 229 1.53 15.24 31.62
N SER A 230 0.89 14.15 31.20
CA SER A 230 1.20 12.78 31.64
C SER A 230 2.69 12.51 31.39
N SER A 231 3.49 12.47 32.46
CA SER A 231 4.88 12.03 32.39
C SER A 231 4.90 10.54 32.07
N GLN A 232 5.12 10.19 30.81
CA GLN A 232 5.50 8.82 30.44
C GLN A 232 7.02 8.69 30.48
N GLN A 233 7.43 7.72 31.28
CA GLN A 233 8.76 7.14 31.43
C GLN A 233 9.15 6.36 30.17
#